data_AF-A0A383D738-F1
#
_entry.id   AF-A0A383D738-F1
#
_cell.length_a   1.000
_cell.length_b   1.000
_cell.length_c   1.000
_cell.angle_alpha   90.00
_cell.angle_beta   90.00
_cell.angle_gamma   90.00
#
_symmetry.space_group_name_H-M   'P 1'
#
loop_
_entity.id
_entity.type
_entity.pdbx_description
1 polymer ?
#
loop_
_entity_poly.entity_id
_entity_poly.type
_entity_poly.pdbx_seq_one_letter_code
_entity_poly.pdbx_strand_id
1 'polypeptide(L)'
;MARPQSTVGGEGDDILFGDEGNDTFVWGAGESGNNTIQDFNPAEDTIDFSGLSDPGSILVTETEDGGTLITAGSPTLTVDNITPDQFGAHNITIDGQQVEAPDGFDLGGVLRGDAVQVGDGFLGGGLGNDTLVGGSGDDILYGGNSGNDTLVGGAGDDILAAGDLMRGGEGNDTFLWGFGESGNST
;
A
#
# COMPACT_ATOMS: atom_id res chain seq x y z
N MET A 1 -3.70 28.22 12.88
CA MET A 1 -3.64 26.76 12.92
C MET A 1 -5.07 26.28 12.90
N ALA A 2 -5.50 25.78 11.75
CA ALA A 2 -6.74 25.03 11.64
C ALA A 2 -6.64 23.75 12.48
N ARG A 3 -7.79 23.18 12.82
CA ARG A 3 -7.87 21.99 13.68
C ARG A 3 -8.00 20.78 12.77
N PRO A 4 -7.34 19.65 13.06
CA PRO A 4 -7.51 18.45 12.28
C PRO A 4 -8.99 18.05 12.26
N GLN A 5 -9.52 17.76 11.07
CA GLN A 5 -10.89 17.30 10.87
C GLN A 5 -10.90 15.87 10.34
N SER A 6 -11.98 15.15 10.65
CA SER A 6 -12.25 13.84 10.08
C SER A 6 -13.49 13.94 9.21
N THR A 7 -13.35 13.56 7.95
CA THR A 7 -14.39 13.69 6.92
C THR A 7 -14.82 12.31 6.42
N VAL A 8 -16.12 12.08 6.36
CA VAL A 8 -16.78 10.87 5.83
C VAL A 8 -17.86 11.29 4.84
N GLY A 9 -18.09 10.53 3.77
CA GLY A 9 -19.14 10.82 2.79
C GLY A 9 -20.52 10.39 3.30
N GLY A 10 -20.61 9.16 3.79
CA GLY A 10 -21.88 8.57 4.23
C GLY A 10 -22.64 7.86 3.10
N GLU A 11 -23.94 8.11 2.97
CA GLU A 11 -24.77 7.47 1.94
C GLU A 11 -24.74 8.24 0.62
N GLY A 12 -24.48 7.54 -0.48
CA GLY A 12 -24.43 8.14 -1.82
C GLY A 12 -23.01 8.49 -2.27
N ASP A 13 -22.95 9.10 -3.46
CA ASP A 13 -21.70 9.56 -4.07
C ASP A 13 -21.43 10.99 -3.59
N ASP A 14 -20.35 11.19 -2.84
CA ASP A 14 -20.03 12.47 -2.20
C ASP A 14 -18.74 13.10 -2.74
N ILE A 15 -18.68 14.44 -2.65
CA ILE A 15 -17.44 15.20 -2.84
C ILE A 15 -16.96 15.67 -1.46
N LEU A 16 -15.77 15.23 -1.09
CA LEU A 16 -15.17 15.45 0.22
C LEU A 16 -14.13 16.57 0.15
N PHE A 17 -14.10 17.39 1.19
CA PHE A 17 -13.17 18.51 1.37
C PHE A 17 -12.52 18.42 2.76
N GLY A 18 -11.21 18.66 2.83
CA GLY A 18 -10.43 18.77 4.06
C GLY A 18 -10.34 20.20 4.59
N ASP A 19 -10.46 21.20 3.71
CA ASP A 19 -10.07 22.59 3.97
C ASP A 19 -8.55 22.72 4.28
N GLU A 20 -8.12 23.75 5.00
CA GLU A 20 -6.71 23.95 5.40
C GLU A 20 -6.42 23.15 6.67
N GLY A 21 -5.33 22.40 6.74
CA GLY A 21 -4.95 21.67 7.95
C GLY A 21 -4.37 20.29 7.66
N ASN A 22 -4.28 19.49 8.73
CA ASN A 22 -4.01 18.06 8.61
C ASN A 22 -5.34 17.34 8.79
N ASP A 23 -5.90 16.84 7.70
CA ASP A 23 -7.23 16.24 7.71
C ASP A 23 -7.17 14.73 7.49
N THR A 24 -8.19 14.03 7.98
CA THR A 24 -8.30 12.57 7.89
C THR A 24 -9.59 12.17 7.19
N PHE A 25 -9.49 11.63 5.98
CA PHE A 25 -10.62 11.11 5.22
C PHE A 25 -10.82 9.64 5.55
N VAL A 26 -11.95 9.29 6.17
CA VAL A 26 -12.22 7.90 6.56
C VAL A 26 -13.05 7.22 5.47
N TRP A 27 -12.58 6.08 4.97
CA TRP A 27 -13.23 5.35 3.89
C TRP A 27 -13.46 3.87 4.27
N GLY A 28 -14.63 3.35 3.91
CA GLY A 28 -14.95 1.92 3.95
C GLY A 28 -16.10 1.49 4.89
N ALA A 29 -16.37 2.19 6.00
CA ALA A 29 -17.38 1.75 6.98
C ALA A 29 -18.70 2.46 6.77
N GLY A 30 -19.70 1.70 6.29
CA GLY A 30 -21.07 2.19 6.16
C GLY A 30 -21.30 3.15 4.99
N GLU A 31 -20.30 3.29 4.11
CA GLU A 31 -20.44 4.06 2.88
C GLU A 31 -21.07 3.20 1.78
N SER A 32 -21.98 3.78 1.00
CA SER A 32 -22.72 3.07 -0.05
C SER A 32 -22.55 3.65 -1.45
N GLY A 33 -21.84 4.77 -1.59
CA GLY A 33 -21.54 5.36 -2.89
C GLY A 33 -20.08 5.76 -3.04
N ASN A 34 -19.77 6.18 -4.26
CA ASN A 34 -18.43 6.46 -4.74
C ASN A 34 -18.05 7.90 -4.42
N ASN A 35 -16.97 8.07 -3.65
CA ASN A 35 -16.59 9.36 -3.10
C ASN A 35 -15.40 9.95 -3.85
N THR A 36 -15.33 11.28 -3.91
CA THR A 36 -14.23 12.03 -4.53
C THR A 36 -13.67 13.05 -3.56
N ILE A 37 -12.38 12.97 -3.24
CA ILE A 37 -11.65 13.99 -2.47
C ILE A 37 -11.08 15.02 -3.45
N GLN A 38 -11.35 16.31 -3.25
CA GLN A 38 -10.99 17.36 -4.22
C GLN A 38 -9.77 18.20 -3.83
N ASP A 39 -9.42 18.29 -2.54
CA ASP A 39 -8.41 19.22 -2.02
C ASP A 39 -7.30 18.53 -1.21
N PHE A 40 -7.10 17.23 -1.41
CA PHE A 40 -6.11 16.45 -0.67
C PHE A 40 -4.69 17.06 -0.77
N ASN A 41 -4.07 17.32 0.37
CA ASN A 41 -2.69 17.78 0.48
C ASN A 41 -1.78 16.63 0.95
N PRO A 42 -0.95 16.04 0.07
CA PRO A 42 -0.07 14.93 0.44
C PRO A 42 0.96 15.27 1.52
N ALA A 43 1.24 16.55 1.79
CA ALA A 43 2.17 16.94 2.84
C ALA A 43 1.54 16.94 4.25
N GLU A 44 0.21 16.98 4.36
CA GLU A 44 -0.49 17.23 5.61
C GLU A 44 -1.60 16.20 5.90
N ASP A 45 -2.28 15.72 4.86
CA ASP A 45 -3.52 14.94 4.99
C ASP A 45 -3.31 13.44 5.02
N THR A 46 -4.34 12.74 5.47
CA THR A 46 -4.35 11.29 5.67
C THR A 46 -5.66 10.68 5.19
N ILE A 47 -5.61 9.42 4.76
CA ILE A 47 -6.77 8.57 4.45
C ILE A 47 -6.76 7.39 5.43
N ASP A 48 -7.87 7.16 6.09
CA ASP A 48 -8.08 6.06 7.03
C ASP A 48 -8.94 4.97 6.40
N PHE A 49 -8.38 3.77 6.31
CA PHE A 49 -9.01 2.58 5.75
C PHE A 49 -9.63 1.68 6.82
N SER A 50 -9.69 2.13 8.08
CA SER A 50 -10.37 1.45 9.21
C SER A 50 -11.81 1.01 8.90
N GLY A 51 -12.42 1.61 7.88
CA GLY A 51 -13.76 1.26 7.47
C GLY A 51 -13.89 -0.06 6.72
N LEU A 52 -12.80 -0.60 6.17
CA LEU A 52 -12.85 -1.76 5.29
C LEU A 52 -12.82 -3.08 6.06
N SER A 53 -13.71 -4.00 5.68
CA SER A 53 -13.74 -5.35 6.23
C SER A 53 -12.61 -6.26 5.74
N ASP A 54 -12.00 -5.91 4.60
CA ASP A 54 -10.87 -6.64 4.01
C ASP A 54 -9.99 -5.66 3.20
N PRO A 55 -9.04 -4.96 3.84
CA PRO A 55 -8.16 -4.02 3.15
C PRO A 55 -7.27 -4.71 2.10
N GLY A 56 -7.04 -6.03 2.21
CA GLY A 56 -6.22 -6.82 1.30
C GLY A 56 -6.75 -6.90 -0.14
N SER A 57 -7.99 -6.48 -0.38
CA SER A 57 -8.64 -6.47 -1.70
C SER A 57 -8.54 -5.13 -2.43
N ILE A 58 -7.89 -4.13 -1.83
CA ILE A 58 -7.80 -2.79 -2.41
C ILE A 58 -6.88 -2.78 -3.63
N LEU A 59 -7.42 -2.23 -4.72
CA LEU A 59 -6.71 -1.86 -5.92
C LEU A 59 -6.55 -0.34 -5.96
N VAL A 60 -5.35 0.10 -6.31
CA VAL A 60 -5.02 1.50 -6.56
C VAL A 60 -4.60 1.64 -8.02
N THR A 61 -5.19 2.59 -8.73
CA THR A 61 -4.85 2.89 -10.13
C THR A 61 -4.85 4.39 -10.36
N GLU A 62 -3.97 4.87 -11.24
CA GLU A 62 -4.05 6.23 -11.76
C GLU A 62 -5.27 6.38 -12.68
N THR A 63 -5.99 7.50 -12.58
CA THR A 63 -7.11 7.84 -13.47
C THR A 63 -6.61 8.50 -14.75
N GLU A 64 -7.43 8.52 -15.80
CA GLU A 64 -7.06 9.18 -17.08
C GLU A 64 -6.79 10.69 -16.92
N ASP A 65 -7.37 11.32 -15.89
CA ASP A 65 -7.25 12.75 -15.60
C ASP A 65 -6.08 13.06 -14.62
N GLY A 66 -5.27 12.07 -14.24
CA GLY A 66 -4.11 12.25 -13.34
C GLY A 66 -4.48 12.29 -11.85
N GLY A 67 -5.56 11.62 -11.46
CA GLY A 67 -5.93 11.36 -10.08
C GLY A 67 -5.64 9.92 -9.65
N THR A 68 -6.05 9.57 -8.44
CA THR A 68 -5.89 8.22 -7.87
C THR A 68 -7.25 7.60 -7.61
N LEU A 69 -7.53 6.45 -8.19
CA LEU A 69 -8.69 5.63 -7.89
C LEU A 69 -8.29 4.51 -6.94
N ILE A 70 -9.04 4.38 -5.84
CA ILE A 70 -8.89 3.37 -4.81
C ILE A 70 -10.19 2.57 -4.74
N THR A 71 -10.12 1.25 -4.86
CA THR A 71 -11.32 0.40 -4.89
C THR A 71 -11.07 -0.97 -4.28
N ALA A 72 -12.01 -1.45 -3.45
CA ALA A 72 -12.08 -2.84 -3.01
C ALA A 72 -13.19 -3.63 -3.77
N GLY A 73 -13.57 -3.12 -4.95
CA GLY A 73 -14.74 -3.54 -5.72
C GLY A 73 -15.80 -2.43 -5.78
N SER A 74 -16.56 -2.25 -4.69
CA SER A 74 -17.53 -1.16 -4.52
C SER A 74 -17.83 -0.96 -3.02
N PRO A 75 -17.97 0.29 -2.53
CA PRO A 75 -17.80 1.57 -3.26
C PRO A 75 -16.35 1.85 -3.67
N THR A 76 -16.12 2.94 -4.42
CA THR A 76 -14.77 3.43 -4.79
C THR A 76 -14.48 4.79 -4.16
N LEU A 77 -13.20 5.10 -3.94
CA LEU A 77 -12.73 6.42 -3.56
C LEU A 77 -11.82 6.97 -4.67
N THR A 78 -12.06 8.20 -5.10
CA THR A 78 -11.18 8.91 -6.02
C THR A 78 -10.53 10.09 -5.30
N VAL A 79 -9.23 10.28 -5.49
CA VAL A 79 -8.51 11.48 -5.06
C VAL A 79 -8.14 12.26 -6.31
N ASP A 80 -8.70 13.46 -6.45
CA ASP A 80 -8.58 14.26 -7.65
C ASP A 80 -7.22 14.97 -7.73
N ASN A 81 -6.63 15.02 -8.93
CA ASN A 81 -5.34 15.67 -9.22
C ASN A 81 -4.13 15.22 -8.37
N ILE A 82 -4.23 14.07 -7.70
CA ILE A 82 -3.12 13.44 -6.98
C ILE A 82 -2.86 12.09 -7.62
N THR A 83 -1.70 11.92 -8.26
CA THR A 83 -1.29 10.63 -8.84
C THR A 83 -0.79 9.69 -7.73
N PRO A 84 -0.85 8.35 -7.92
CA PRO A 84 -0.51 7.40 -6.86
C PRO A 84 0.90 7.56 -6.29
N ASP A 85 1.86 8.01 -7.09
CA ASP A 85 3.26 8.26 -6.71
C ASP A 85 3.46 9.50 -5.82
N GLN A 86 2.43 10.34 -5.69
CA GLN A 86 2.47 11.50 -4.80
C GLN A 86 2.07 11.17 -3.36
N PHE A 87 1.54 9.97 -3.10
CA PHE A 87 1.26 9.49 -1.75
C PHE A 87 2.53 8.96 -1.08
N GLY A 88 2.69 9.28 0.21
CA GLY A 88 3.63 8.61 1.10
C GLY A 88 2.91 7.73 2.11
N ALA A 89 3.67 6.88 2.80
CA ALA A 89 3.13 6.01 3.86
C ALA A 89 2.44 6.81 4.97
N HIS A 90 2.95 8.02 5.27
CA HIS A 90 2.37 8.92 6.26
C HIS A 90 0.96 9.42 5.91
N ASN A 91 0.55 9.33 4.65
CA ASN A 91 -0.79 9.67 4.19
C ASN A 91 -1.81 8.57 4.51
N ILE A 92 -1.41 7.43 5.06
CA ILE A 92 -2.27 6.26 5.20
C ILE A 92 -2.36 5.82 6.64
N THR A 93 -3.59 5.56 7.07
CA THR A 93 -3.87 4.99 8.38
C THR A 93 -4.82 3.80 8.24
N ILE A 94 -4.67 2.82 9.13
CA ILE A 94 -5.59 1.69 9.29
C ILE A 94 -5.91 1.61 10.78
N ASP A 95 -7.20 1.57 11.12
CA ASP A 95 -7.68 1.66 12.51
C ASP A 95 -7.12 2.89 13.26
N GLY A 96 -6.90 3.99 12.53
CA GLY A 96 -6.29 5.20 13.06
C GLY A 96 -4.80 5.08 13.45
N GLN A 97 -4.13 3.99 13.06
CA GLN A 97 -2.67 3.84 13.17
C GLN A 97 -2.01 4.17 11.84
N GLN A 98 -0.97 5.00 11.86
CA GLN A 98 -0.19 5.31 10.65
C GLN A 98 0.49 4.05 10.12
N VAL A 99 0.43 3.87 8.81
CA VAL A 99 1.15 2.82 8.12
C VAL A 99 2.61 3.28 8.01
N GLU A 100 3.52 2.56 8.64
CA GLU A 100 4.96 2.77 8.43
C GLU A 100 5.38 1.98 7.19
N ALA A 101 5.97 2.65 6.22
CA ALA A 101 6.53 1.96 5.06
C ALA A 101 7.73 2.70 4.47
N PRO A 102 8.65 1.97 3.82
CA PRO A 102 9.86 2.56 3.25
C PRO A 102 9.58 3.40 2.00
N ASP A 103 10.55 4.25 1.65
CA ASP A 103 10.52 5.08 0.44
C ASP A 103 10.37 4.21 -0.83
N GLY A 104 9.46 4.58 -1.75
CA GLY A 104 9.18 3.81 -2.98
C GLY A 104 7.96 2.86 -2.89
N PHE A 105 7.14 3.06 -1.87
CA PHE A 105 5.87 2.42 -1.56
C PHE A 105 4.86 2.35 -2.73
N ASP A 106 4.31 1.16 -2.98
CA ASP A 106 3.06 1.01 -3.74
C ASP A 106 1.88 1.07 -2.76
N LEU A 107 1.06 2.12 -2.86
CA LEU A 107 -0.19 2.28 -2.11
C LEU A 107 -1.08 1.06 -2.22
N GLY A 108 -1.16 0.47 -3.41
CA GLY A 108 -1.90 -0.77 -3.63
C GLY A 108 -1.24 -1.94 -2.91
N GLY A 109 0.09 -2.08 -3.01
CA GLY A 109 0.84 -3.14 -2.35
C GLY A 109 0.64 -3.15 -0.85
N VAL A 110 0.74 -1.99 -0.21
CA VAL A 110 0.66 -1.96 1.26
C VAL A 110 -0.73 -2.19 1.78
N LEU A 111 -1.74 -1.75 1.04
CA LEU A 111 -3.13 -2.08 1.34
C LEU A 111 -3.43 -3.57 1.06
N ARG A 112 -2.79 -4.19 0.06
CA ARG A 112 -2.83 -5.65 -0.20
C ARG A 112 -2.06 -6.50 0.83
N GLY A 113 -1.31 -5.88 1.74
CA GLY A 113 -0.47 -6.57 2.74
C GLY A 113 1.00 -6.76 2.32
N ASP A 114 1.46 -6.04 1.29
CA ASP A 114 2.81 -6.15 0.73
C ASP A 114 3.85 -5.23 1.40
N ALA A 115 3.51 -4.48 2.46
CA ALA A 115 4.55 -3.84 3.26
C ALA A 115 4.32 -3.90 4.78
N VAL A 116 5.42 -4.30 5.42
CA VAL A 116 5.76 -4.17 6.83
C VAL A 116 4.96 -5.09 7.74
N GLN A 117 5.44 -6.32 7.84
CA GLN A 117 5.08 -7.21 8.95
C GLN A 117 5.81 -6.74 10.22
N VAL A 118 5.12 -6.85 11.35
CA VAL A 118 5.74 -6.79 12.68
C VAL A 118 5.63 -8.20 13.27
N GLY A 119 6.76 -8.89 13.36
CA GLY A 119 6.84 -10.33 13.65
C GLY A 119 6.91 -11.16 12.37
N ASP A 120 7.13 -12.47 12.53
CA ASP A 120 7.29 -13.42 11.41
C ASP A 120 6.09 -13.40 10.44
N GLY A 121 6.34 -13.27 9.14
CA GLY A 121 5.29 -13.16 8.13
C GLY A 121 5.60 -13.79 6.76
N PHE A 122 4.60 -13.74 5.86
CA PHE A 122 4.75 -14.13 4.45
C PHE A 122 4.26 -12.99 3.56
N LEU A 123 5.09 -12.55 2.59
CA LEU A 123 4.79 -11.51 1.60
C LEU A 123 4.95 -12.08 0.19
N GLY A 124 4.02 -11.77 -0.72
CA GLY A 124 4.04 -12.26 -2.09
C GLY A 124 3.62 -11.18 -3.09
N GLY A 125 4.52 -10.74 -3.97
CA GLY A 125 4.28 -9.63 -4.90
C GLY A 125 3.35 -10.00 -6.06
N GLY A 126 3.51 -11.20 -6.61
CA GLY A 126 2.57 -11.77 -7.59
C GLY A 126 2.99 -11.55 -9.04
N LEU A 127 2.26 -10.72 -9.79
CA LEU A 127 2.56 -10.40 -11.19
C LEU A 127 2.84 -8.90 -11.30
N GLY A 128 3.94 -8.54 -11.94
CA GLY A 128 4.32 -7.14 -12.11
C GLY A 128 5.66 -6.88 -11.44
N ASN A 129 6.10 -5.63 -11.39
CA ASN A 129 7.33 -5.29 -10.69
C ASN A 129 6.98 -4.95 -9.25
N ASP A 130 7.38 -5.80 -8.31
CA ASP A 130 6.96 -5.69 -6.92
C ASP A 130 8.10 -5.19 -6.00
N THR A 131 7.75 -4.52 -4.91
CA THR A 131 8.69 -4.15 -3.85
C THR A 131 8.15 -4.66 -2.52
N LEU A 132 8.82 -5.65 -1.92
CA LEU A 132 8.41 -6.35 -0.71
C LEU A 132 9.37 -6.06 0.44
N VAL A 133 8.83 -5.74 1.61
CA VAL A 133 9.64 -5.44 2.81
C VAL A 133 9.10 -6.17 4.04
N GLY A 134 9.89 -7.10 4.58
CA GLY A 134 9.52 -7.98 5.70
C GLY A 134 9.37 -7.24 7.01
N GLY A 135 10.42 -6.56 7.46
CA GLY A 135 10.37 -5.72 8.66
C GLY A 135 11.16 -6.33 9.81
N SER A 136 10.51 -6.69 10.90
CA SER A 136 11.16 -7.38 12.03
C SER A 136 10.50 -8.73 12.26
N GLY A 137 11.26 -9.77 12.56
CA GLY A 137 10.77 -11.15 12.63
C GLY A 137 11.39 -12.01 11.52
N ASP A 138 11.17 -13.32 11.58
CA ASP A 138 11.68 -14.25 10.56
C ASP A 138 10.68 -14.32 9.38
N ASP A 139 10.95 -13.62 8.28
CA ASP A 139 9.98 -13.43 7.19
C ASP A 139 10.20 -14.33 5.96
N ILE A 140 9.14 -14.57 5.18
CA ILE A 140 9.22 -15.21 3.86
C ILE A 140 8.71 -14.25 2.79
N LEU A 141 9.59 -13.77 1.91
CA LEU A 141 9.26 -12.84 0.83
C LEU A 141 9.39 -13.55 -0.53
N TYR A 142 8.37 -13.41 -1.38
CA TYR A 142 8.31 -14.01 -2.70
C TYR A 142 7.95 -12.97 -3.77
N GLY A 143 8.92 -12.57 -4.61
CA GLY A 143 8.74 -11.51 -5.62
C GLY A 143 7.60 -11.80 -6.58
N GLY A 144 7.57 -12.99 -7.17
CA GLY A 144 6.50 -13.36 -8.09
C GLY A 144 6.98 -14.32 -9.17
N ASN A 145 6.18 -14.48 -10.22
CA ASN A 145 6.57 -15.28 -11.40
C ASN A 145 6.92 -14.42 -12.62
N SER A 146 6.79 -13.10 -12.51
CA SER A 146 7.08 -12.17 -13.59
C SER A 146 7.20 -10.77 -13.03
N GLY A 147 8.23 -10.03 -13.41
CA GLY A 147 8.51 -8.75 -12.80
C GLY A 147 9.99 -8.44 -12.78
N ASN A 148 10.32 -7.22 -12.41
CA ASN A 148 11.59 -6.88 -11.80
C ASN A 148 11.31 -6.59 -10.32
N ASP A 149 11.54 -7.58 -9.46
CA ASP A 149 11.08 -7.55 -8.08
C ASP A 149 12.21 -7.18 -7.11
N THR A 150 11.90 -6.32 -6.15
CA THR A 150 12.80 -5.90 -5.07
C THR A 150 12.30 -6.45 -3.74
N LEU A 151 13.13 -7.20 -3.02
CA LEU A 151 12.78 -7.78 -1.71
C LEU A 151 13.79 -7.33 -0.65
N VAL A 152 13.28 -6.91 0.51
CA VAL A 152 14.06 -6.48 1.67
C VAL A 152 13.56 -7.21 2.93
N GLY A 153 14.35 -8.13 3.48
CA GLY A 153 13.97 -8.94 4.64
C GLY A 153 13.77 -8.12 5.91
N GLY A 154 14.83 -7.43 6.36
CA GLY A 154 14.79 -6.60 7.55
C GLY A 154 15.59 -7.22 8.69
N ALA A 155 15.01 -7.34 9.88
CA ALA A 155 15.66 -7.90 11.06
C ALA A 155 15.04 -9.25 11.43
N GLY A 156 15.81 -10.34 11.40
CA GLY A 156 15.34 -11.71 11.62
C GLY A 156 16.03 -12.67 10.67
N ASP A 157 15.74 -13.95 10.77
CA ASP A 157 16.26 -14.97 9.85
C ASP A 157 15.28 -15.13 8.66
N ASP A 158 15.51 -14.38 7.57
CA ASP A 158 14.54 -14.27 6.48
C ASP A 158 14.74 -15.28 5.33
N ILE A 159 13.68 -15.54 4.55
CA ILE A 159 13.70 -16.31 3.29
C ILE A 159 13.21 -15.41 2.15
N LEU A 160 14.10 -15.04 1.23
CA LEU A 160 13.78 -14.22 0.08
C LEU A 160 13.86 -15.06 -1.20
N ALA A 161 12.81 -15.03 -2.01
CA ALA A 161 12.69 -15.87 -3.20
C ALA A 161 12.12 -15.10 -4.39
N ALA A 162 12.51 -15.52 -5.60
CA ALA A 162 11.96 -14.99 -6.84
C ALA A 162 12.09 -13.46 -7.00
N GLY A 163 13.18 -12.89 -6.49
CA GLY A 163 13.53 -11.49 -6.67
C GLY A 163 14.64 -11.24 -7.66
N ASP A 164 14.60 -10.07 -8.29
CA ASP A 164 15.69 -9.53 -9.08
C ASP A 164 16.71 -8.79 -8.21
N LEU A 165 16.21 -8.09 -7.19
CA LEU A 165 17.03 -7.41 -6.18
C LEU A 165 16.63 -7.86 -4.78
N MET A 166 17.49 -8.62 -4.10
CA MET A 166 17.20 -9.12 -2.76
C MET A 166 18.22 -8.62 -1.74
N ARG A 167 17.73 -8.12 -0.59
CA ARG A 167 18.53 -7.73 0.58
C ARG A 167 17.91 -8.39 1.81
N GLY A 168 18.66 -9.20 2.54
CA GLY A 168 18.18 -9.88 3.74
C GLY A 168 18.10 -8.88 4.89
N GLY A 169 19.19 -8.69 5.62
CA GLY A 169 19.32 -7.55 6.53
C GLY A 169 20.11 -7.93 7.77
N GLU A 170 19.56 -7.68 8.95
CA GLU A 170 20.12 -8.21 10.20
C GLU A 170 19.59 -9.62 10.44
N GLY A 171 20.48 -10.60 10.64
CA GLY A 171 20.08 -11.99 10.89
C GLY A 171 20.72 -12.96 9.90
N ASN A 172 20.24 -14.20 9.86
CA ASN A 172 20.74 -15.26 8.99
C ASN A 172 19.77 -15.52 7.83
N ASP A 173 19.96 -14.75 6.76
CA ASP A 173 19.05 -14.78 5.62
C ASP A 173 19.34 -15.90 4.62
N THR A 174 18.29 -16.38 3.98
CA THR A 174 18.31 -17.39 2.91
C THR A 174 17.76 -16.80 1.61
N PHE A 175 18.59 -16.79 0.56
CA PHE A 175 18.20 -16.32 -0.77
C PHE A 175 17.98 -17.50 -1.72
N LEU A 176 16.76 -17.62 -2.25
CA LEU A 176 16.36 -18.66 -3.19
C LEU A 176 16.29 -18.09 -4.61
N TRP A 177 17.38 -18.28 -5.34
CA TRP A 177 17.51 -17.93 -6.76
C TRP A 177 16.92 -19.04 -7.64
N GLY A 178 16.17 -18.68 -8.70
CA GLY A 178 15.78 -19.64 -9.75
C GLY A 178 14.29 -19.96 -9.91
N PHE A 179 13.40 -19.25 -9.22
CA PHE A 179 11.96 -19.26 -9.53
C PHE A 179 11.70 -18.24 -10.66
N GLY A 180 11.98 -18.58 -11.92
CA GLY A 180 11.68 -17.66 -13.04
C GLY A 180 12.40 -17.91 -14.36
N GLU A 181 13.52 -18.64 -14.35
CA GLU A 181 14.26 -18.91 -15.59
C GLU A 181 13.73 -20.18 -16.26
N SER A 182 12.77 -20.06 -17.18
CA SER A 182 12.68 -21.01 -18.31
C SER A 182 13.83 -20.70 -19.30
N GLY A 183 15.07 -20.83 -18.81
CA GLY A 183 16.30 -20.59 -19.55
C GLY A 183 17.06 -21.91 -19.67
N ASN A 184 17.03 -22.49 -20.87
CA ASN A 184 17.78 -23.68 -21.23
C ASN A 184 19.29 -23.48 -20.93
N SER A 185 19.80 -24.14 -19.90
CA SER A 185 21.25 -24.24 -19.68
C SER A 185 21.83 -25.29 -20.63
N THR A 186 22.56 -24.84 -21.66
CA THR A 186 23.51 -25.65 -22.44
C THR A 186 24.93 -25.22 -22.15
#